data_AF-A0A662AX64-F1
#
_entry.id   AF-A0A662AX64-F1
#
_cell.length_a   1.000
_cell.length_b   1.000
_cell.length_c   1.000
_cell.angle_alpha   90.00
_cell.angle_beta   90.00
_cell.angle_gamma   90.00
#
_symmetry.space_group_name_H-M   'P 1'
#
loop_
_entity.id
_entity.type
_entity.pdbx_description
1 polymer ?
#
loop_
_entity_poly.entity_id
_entity_poly.type
_entity_poly.pdbx_seq_one_letter_code
_entity_poly.pdbx_strand_id
1 'polypeptide(L)'
;MSGHSNKAIYGAIIANSAIAVSKFIAAFFTGSSSMLSEGIHSLVDTGNGALLLFGIKRSHRPADEQHPYGYGNEIYFWSFIVAVLIFALGGGIALYEGIEHLLHPKELKHVEWNYVVLIAAIIFEGASLRIA
;
A
#
# COMPACT_ATOMS: atom_id res chain seq x y z
N MET A 1 -17.42 12.75 9.08
CA MET A 1 -16.32 11.89 8.61
C MET A 1 -15.92 12.36 7.22
N SER A 2 -14.64 12.66 7.01
CA SER A 2 -14.10 13.18 5.76
C SER A 2 -14.52 12.32 4.57
N GLY A 3 -15.15 12.96 3.58
CA GLY A 3 -15.57 12.32 2.35
C GLY A 3 -14.35 11.70 1.67
N HIS A 4 -14.24 10.38 1.72
CA HIS A 4 -13.30 9.65 0.89
C HIS A 4 -13.78 9.83 -0.55
N SER A 5 -13.22 10.81 -1.25
CA SER A 5 -13.48 10.98 -2.66
C SER A 5 -12.93 9.74 -3.36
N ASN A 6 -13.79 8.98 -4.05
CA ASN A 6 -13.34 7.84 -4.86
C ASN A 6 -12.17 8.23 -5.77
N LYS A 7 -12.12 9.49 -6.22
CA LYS A 7 -11.00 10.06 -7.00
C LYS A 7 -9.66 10.03 -6.25
N ALA A 8 -9.65 10.34 -4.96
CA ALA A 8 -8.43 10.29 -4.14
C ALA A 8 -7.92 8.85 -4.00
N ILE A 9 -8.83 7.89 -3.80
CA ILE A 9 -8.46 6.45 -3.71
C ILE A 9 -7.93 5.95 -5.05
N TYR A 10 -8.58 6.29 -6.17
CA TYR A 10 -8.07 5.97 -7.50
C TYR A 10 -6.70 6.61 -7.76
N GLY A 11 -6.50 7.87 -7.34
CA GLY A 11 -5.20 8.55 -7.42
C GLY A 11 -4.11 7.80 -6.65
N ALA A 12 -4.39 7.41 -5.41
CA ALA A 12 -3.46 6.66 -4.57
C ALA A 12 -3.11 5.28 -5.16
N ILE A 13 -4.09 4.54 -5.71
CA ILE A 13 -3.84 3.24 -6.37
C ILE A 13 -2.92 3.41 -7.58
N ILE A 14 -3.17 4.42 -8.42
CA ILE A 14 -2.36 4.69 -9.61
C ILE A 14 -0.94 5.06 -9.21
N ALA A 15 -0.77 5.94 -8.22
CA ALA A 15 0.54 6.35 -7.71
C ALA A 15 1.31 5.16 -7.14
N ASN A 16 0.69 4.37 -6.25
CA ASN A 16 1.32 3.19 -5.65
C ASN A 16 1.67 2.13 -6.69
N SER A 17 0.84 1.95 -7.72
CA SER A 17 1.13 1.04 -8.83
C SER A 17 2.37 1.50 -9.62
N ALA A 18 2.46 2.79 -9.93
CA ALA A 18 3.61 3.35 -10.65
C ALA A 18 4.92 3.24 -9.83
N ILE A 19 4.84 3.48 -8.52
CA ILE A 19 5.96 3.30 -7.58
C ILE A 19 6.36 1.82 -7.52
N ALA A 20 5.40 0.90 -7.38
CA ALA A 20 5.66 -0.53 -7.34
C ALA A 20 6.40 -1.00 -8.60
N VAL A 21 5.92 -0.63 -9.79
CA VAL A 21 6.57 -0.96 -11.06
C VAL A 21 8.01 -0.42 -11.10
N SER A 22 8.22 0.83 -10.68
CA SER A 22 9.55 1.44 -10.64
C SER A 22 10.50 0.69 -9.70
N LYS A 23 10.02 0.31 -8.50
CA LYS A 23 10.79 -0.47 -7.52
C LYS A 23 11.10 -1.87 -8.01
N PHE A 24 10.16 -2.56 -8.65
CA PHE A 24 10.41 -3.89 -9.24
C PHE A 24 11.44 -3.83 -10.38
N ILE A 25 11.37 -2.81 -11.24
CA ILE A 25 12.37 -2.58 -12.28
C ILE A 25 13.75 -2.35 -11.65
N ALA A 26 13.83 -1.47 -10.64
CA ALA A 26 15.08 -1.22 -9.91
C ALA A 26 15.60 -2.50 -9.23
N ALA A 27 14.75 -3.31 -8.62
CA ALA A 27 15.11 -4.58 -8.00
C ALA A 27 15.68 -5.57 -9.02
N PHE A 28 15.09 -5.65 -10.21
CA PHE A 28 15.58 -6.51 -11.29
C PHE A 28 16.98 -6.09 -11.77
N PHE A 29 17.21 -4.79 -11.99
CA PHE A 29 18.51 -4.29 -12.44
C PHE A 29 19.59 -4.31 -11.36
N THR A 30 19.24 -4.03 -10.11
CA THR A 30 20.19 -4.00 -9.00
C THR A 30 20.45 -5.38 -8.39
N GLY A 31 19.57 -6.36 -8.63
CA GLY A 31 19.59 -7.65 -7.95
C GLY A 31 19.39 -7.54 -6.43
N SER A 32 18.90 -6.41 -5.94
CA SER A 32 18.79 -6.11 -4.51
C SER A 32 17.55 -6.77 -3.91
N SER A 33 17.76 -7.64 -2.92
CA SER A 33 16.68 -8.24 -2.13
C SER A 33 15.90 -7.19 -1.33
N SER A 34 16.56 -6.12 -0.88
CA SER A 34 15.91 -5.01 -0.17
C SER A 34 14.98 -4.22 -1.10
N MET A 35 15.43 -3.93 -2.32
CA MET A 35 14.59 -3.24 -3.31
C MET A 35 13.40 -4.09 -3.77
N LEU A 36 13.57 -5.42 -3.83
CA LEU A 36 12.48 -6.35 -4.10
C LEU A 36 11.42 -6.34 -2.99
N SER A 37 11.85 -6.35 -1.72
CA SER A 37 10.96 -6.24 -0.55
C SER A 37 10.16 -4.93 -0.56
N GLU A 38 10.84 -3.82 -0.86
CA GLU A 38 10.22 -2.51 -1.06
C GLU A 38 9.19 -2.50 -2.21
N GLY A 39 9.45 -3.23 -3.29
CA GLY A 39 8.50 -3.40 -4.40
C GLY A 39 7.25 -4.19 -4.01
N ILE A 40 7.42 -5.26 -3.23
CA ILE A 40 6.29 -6.04 -2.68
C ILE A 40 5.45 -5.18 -1.73
N HIS A 41 6.08 -4.33 -0.91
CA HIS A 41 5.35 -3.40 -0.03
C HIS A 41 4.41 -2.48 -0.82
N SER A 42 4.93 -1.80 -1.85
CA SER A 42 4.11 -0.92 -2.70
C SER A 42 3.02 -1.67 -3.50
N LEU A 43 3.22 -2.96 -3.79
CA LEU A 43 2.19 -3.83 -4.36
C LEU A 43 1.07 -4.11 -3.36
N VAL A 44 1.42 -4.41 -2.10
CA VAL A 44 0.44 -4.61 -1.02
C VAL A 44 -0.39 -3.35 -0.79
N ASP A 45 0.22 -2.16 -0.84
CA ASP A 45 -0.51 -0.89 -0.69
C ASP A 45 -1.49 -0.63 -1.84
N THR A 46 -1.11 -0.97 -3.07
CA THR A 46 -2.02 -0.96 -4.22
C THR A 46 -3.22 -1.88 -3.96
N GLY A 47 -2.97 -3.08 -3.44
CA GLY A 47 -4.00 -4.05 -3.06
C GLY A 47 -4.94 -3.52 -1.97
N ASN A 48 -4.40 -2.84 -0.96
CA ASN A 48 -5.19 -2.22 0.11
C ASN A 48 -6.14 -1.14 -0.42
N GLY A 49 -5.68 -0.30 -1.35
CA GLY A 49 -6.53 0.67 -2.03
C GLY A 49 -7.67 0.01 -2.81
N ALA A 50 -7.38 -1.10 -3.51
CA ALA A 50 -8.40 -1.85 -4.24
C ALA A 50 -9.44 -2.51 -3.32
N LEU A 51 -9.01 -3.06 -2.19
CA LEU A 51 -9.89 -3.59 -1.14
C LEU A 51 -10.81 -2.51 -0.56
N LEU A 52 -10.29 -1.30 -0.35
CA LEU A 52 -11.08 -0.18 0.13
C LEU A 52 -12.16 0.23 -0.89
N LEU A 53 -11.81 0.31 -2.18
CA LEU A 53 -12.79 0.55 -3.25
C LEU A 53 -13.86 -0.55 -3.31
N PHE A 54 -13.46 -1.80 -3.12
CA PHE A 54 -14.39 -2.92 -3.03
C PHE A 54 -15.36 -2.74 -1.85
N GLY A 55 -14.85 -2.36 -0.68
CA GLY A 55 -15.67 -2.08 0.50
C GLY A 55 -16.68 -0.96 0.29
N ILE A 56 -16.28 0.12 -0.39
CA ILE A 56 -17.18 1.22 -0.75
C ILE A 56 -18.26 0.74 -1.72
N LYS A 57 -17.87 0.02 -2.79
CA LYS A 57 -18.84 -0.54 -3.75
C LYS A 57 -19.87 -1.43 -3.05
N ARG A 58 -19.41 -2.22 -2.09
CA ARG A 58 -20.24 -3.15 -1.34
C ARG A 58 -21.15 -2.43 -0.33
N SER A 59 -20.68 -1.35 0.29
CA SER A 59 -21.52 -0.56 1.20
C SER A 59 -22.67 0.19 0.52
N HIS A 60 -22.57 0.44 -0.79
CA HIS A 60 -23.65 1.03 -1.58
C HIS A 60 -24.70 0.02 -2.06
N ARG A 61 -24.59 -1.26 -1.70
CA ARG A 61 -25.59 -2.27 -2.06
C ARG A 61 -26.94 -1.96 -1.38
N PRO A 62 -28.07 -2.01 -2.12
CA PRO A 62 -29.39 -1.78 -1.54
C PRO A 62 -29.75 -2.86 -0.51
N ALA A 63 -30.69 -2.53 0.37
CA ALA A 63 -31.22 -3.46 1.37
C ALA A 63 -31.87 -4.69 0.71
N ASP A 64 -31.70 -5.84 1.35
CA ASP A 64 -32.35 -7.09 0.99
C ASP A 64 -32.93 -7.77 2.24
N GLU A 65 -33.58 -8.93 2.07
CA GLU A 65 -34.21 -9.66 3.18
C GLU A 65 -33.21 -10.06 4.28
N GLN A 66 -31.93 -10.23 3.94
CA GLN A 66 -30.86 -10.57 4.88
C GLN A 66 -30.32 -9.33 5.61
N HIS A 67 -30.31 -8.17 4.95
CA HIS A 67 -29.91 -6.88 5.51
C HIS A 67 -30.99 -5.81 5.29
N PRO A 68 -32.03 -5.77 6.15
CA PRO A 68 -33.15 -4.83 6.02
C PRO A 68 -32.75 -3.36 6.15
N TYR A 69 -31.65 -3.09 6.87
CA TYR A 69 -31.08 -1.75 7.05
C TYR A 69 -30.06 -1.38 5.97
N GLY A 70 -29.83 -2.24 4.97
CA GLY A 70 -28.83 -2.05 3.93
C GLY A 70 -27.41 -2.40 4.35
N TYR A 71 -26.46 -2.17 3.44
CA TYR A 71 -25.08 -2.61 3.56
C TYR A 71 -24.10 -1.50 3.96
N GLY A 72 -24.59 -0.32 4.36
CA GLY A 72 -23.75 0.86 4.64
C GLY A 72 -22.60 0.61 5.63
N ASN A 73 -22.80 -0.29 6.60
CA ASN A 73 -21.79 -0.62 7.60
C ASN A 73 -20.67 -1.54 7.08
N GLU A 74 -20.82 -2.16 5.90
CA GLU A 74 -19.75 -2.98 5.30
C GLU A 74 -18.47 -2.16 5.07
N ILE A 75 -18.56 -0.84 4.88
CA ILE A 75 -17.37 0.00 4.72
C ILE A 75 -16.43 -0.07 5.95
N TYR A 76 -16.99 -0.16 7.17
CA TYR A 76 -16.20 -0.26 8.39
C TYR A 76 -15.54 -1.63 8.52
N PHE A 77 -16.25 -2.68 8.11
CA PHE A 77 -15.69 -4.03 8.06
C PHE A 77 -14.51 -4.10 7.09
N TRP A 78 -14.66 -3.61 5.87
CA TRP A 78 -13.57 -3.60 4.88
C TRP A 78 -12.42 -2.69 5.29
N SER A 79 -12.70 -1.55 5.92
CA SER A 79 -11.66 -0.67 6.50
C SER A 79 -10.88 -1.37 7.62
N PHE A 80 -11.56 -2.15 8.45
CA PHE A 80 -10.93 -2.96 9.48
C PHE A 80 -10.04 -4.06 8.88
N ILE A 81 -10.50 -4.76 7.85
CA ILE A 81 -9.69 -5.75 7.13
C ILE A 81 -8.42 -5.12 6.56
N VAL A 82 -8.52 -3.94 5.93
CA VAL A 82 -7.36 -3.19 5.43
C VAL A 82 -6.40 -2.83 6.57
N ALA A 83 -6.91 -2.34 7.70
CA ALA A 83 -6.07 -2.01 8.85
C ALA A 83 -5.32 -3.23 9.40
N VAL A 84 -5.99 -4.39 9.49
CA VAL A 84 -5.37 -5.66 9.91
C VAL A 84 -4.30 -6.11 8.91
N LEU A 85 -4.55 -5.97 7.60
CA LEU A 85 -3.57 -6.33 6.57
C LEU A 85 -2.32 -5.45 6.62
N ILE A 86 -2.49 -4.12 6.72
CA ILE A 86 -1.36 -3.19 6.86
C ILE A 86 -0.57 -3.52 8.12
N PHE A 87 -1.25 -3.75 9.24
CA PHE A 87 -0.58 -4.06 10.50
C PHE A 87 0.16 -5.40 10.46
N ALA A 88 -0.50 -6.46 9.99
CA ALA A 88 0.07 -7.80 9.98
C ALA A 88 1.18 -7.95 8.95
N LEU A 89 0.96 -7.50 7.71
CA LEU A 89 1.96 -7.61 6.63
C LEU A 89 3.05 -6.55 6.80
N GLY A 90 2.68 -5.28 6.94
CA GLY A 90 3.65 -4.19 7.10
C GLY A 90 4.45 -4.33 8.40
N GLY A 91 3.76 -4.52 9.53
CA GLY A 91 4.42 -4.71 10.82
C GLY A 91 5.19 -6.03 10.91
N GLY A 92 4.63 -7.14 10.39
CA GLY A 92 5.29 -8.44 10.41
C GLY A 92 6.57 -8.48 9.59
N ILE A 93 6.54 -7.94 8.37
CA ILE A 93 7.72 -7.85 7.50
C ILE A 93 8.77 -6.92 8.13
N ALA A 94 8.37 -5.75 8.63
CA ALA A 94 9.29 -4.81 9.27
C ALA A 94 9.98 -5.40 10.50
N LEU A 95 9.25 -6.15 11.34
CA LEU A 95 9.82 -6.86 12.48
C LEU A 95 10.78 -7.96 12.03
N TYR A 96 10.39 -8.76 11.04
CA TYR A 96 11.22 -9.84 10.51
C TYR A 96 12.53 -9.29 9.93
N GLU A 97 12.47 -8.32 9.03
CA GLU A 97 13.66 -7.72 8.43
C GLU A 97 14.50 -6.98 9.47
N GLY A 98 13.87 -6.31 10.44
CA GLY A 98 14.55 -5.64 11.54
C GLY A 98 15.36 -6.60 12.40
N ILE A 99 14.76 -7.72 12.81
CA ILE A 99 15.45 -8.76 13.60
C ILE A 99 16.57 -9.40 12.76
N GLU A 100 16.29 -9.74 11.50
CA GLU A 100 17.27 -10.36 10.61
C GLU A 100 18.51 -9.46 10.39
N HIS A 101 18.32 -8.15 10.21
CA HIS A 101 19.43 -7.21 10.05
C HIS A 101 20.23 -6.99 11.34
N LEU A 102 19.59 -7.11 12.51
CA LEU A 102 20.29 -7.07 13.80
C LEU A 102 21.17 -8.30 14.01
N LEU A 103 20.69 -9.48 13.61
CA LEU A 103 21.40 -10.74 13.75
C LEU A 103 22.48 -10.93 12.67
N HIS A 104 22.21 -10.49 11.44
CA HIS A 104 23.09 -10.61 10.30
C HIS A 104 23.29 -9.24 9.63
N PRO A 105 24.23 -8.41 10.13
CA PRO A 105 24.54 -7.13 9.54
C PRO A 105 25.04 -7.32 8.10
N LYS A 106 24.22 -6.90 7.13
CA LYS A 106 24.61 -6.87 5.71
C LYS A 106 25.07 -5.46 5.36
N GLU A 107 26.24 -5.35 4.73
CA GLU A 107 26.69 -4.07 4.18
C GLU A 107 25.73 -3.62 3.07
N LEU A 108 25.27 -2.37 3.16
CA LEU A 108 24.40 -1.75 2.17
C LEU A 108 25.18 -1.56 0.87
N LYS A 109 25.00 -2.46 -0.09
CA LYS A 109 25.53 -2.31 -1.44
C LYS A 109 24.64 -1.35 -2.24
N HIS A 110 25.26 -0.38 -2.91
CA HIS A 110 24.61 0.59 -3.81
C HIS A 110 23.60 1.56 -3.15
N VAL A 111 24.04 2.22 -2.06
CA VAL A 111 23.25 3.23 -1.32
C VAL A 111 22.70 4.35 -2.22
N GLU A 112 23.41 4.69 -3.29
CA GLU A 112 23.03 5.75 -4.24
C GLU A 112 21.67 5.50 -4.89
N TRP A 113 21.38 4.25 -5.27
CA TRP A 113 20.09 3.88 -5.87
C TRP A 113 18.94 3.99 -4.86
N ASN A 114 19.18 3.64 -3.59
CA ASN A 114 18.17 3.78 -2.54
C ASN A 114 17.76 5.24 -2.37
N TYR A 115 18.71 6.18 -2.33
CA TYR A 115 18.38 7.60 -2.19
C TYR A 115 17.60 8.15 -3.38
N VAL A 116 17.96 7.77 -4.61
CA VAL A 116 17.23 8.20 -5.82
C VAL A 116 15.78 7.70 -5.78
N VAL A 117 15.57 6.43 -5.42
CA VAL A 117 14.23 5.84 -5.33
C VAL A 117 13.41 6.50 -4.22
N LEU A 118 14.01 6.76 -3.05
CA LEU A 118 13.33 7.44 -1.94
C LEU A 118 12.92 8.87 -2.30
N ILE A 119 13.79 9.64 -2.97
CA ILE A 119 13.46 10.99 -3.44
C ILE A 119 12.32 10.94 -4.45
N ALA A 120 12.35 10.00 -5.40
CA ALA A 120 11.27 9.81 -6.36
C ALA A 120 9.96 9.45 -5.67
N ALA A 121 9.98 8.56 -4.68
CA ALA A 121 8.81 8.18 -3.88
C ALA A 121 8.21 9.39 -3.15
N ILE A 122 9.05 10.22 -2.50
CA ILE A 122 8.61 11.46 -1.84
C ILE A 122 7.92 12.41 -2.82
N ILE A 123 8.45 12.56 -4.03
CA ILE A 123 7.85 13.42 -5.06
C ILE A 123 6.50 12.86 -5.52
N PHE A 124 6.40 11.55 -5.77
CA PHE A 124 5.16 10.92 -6.21
C PHE A 124 4.08 10.94 -5.12
N GLU A 125 4.41 10.58 -3.89
CA GLU A 125 3.47 10.67 -2.76
C GLU A 125 3.06 12.11 -2.50
N GLY A 126 4.01 13.05 -2.48
CA GLY A 126 3.74 14.47 -2.28
C GLY A 126 2.83 15.05 -3.37
N ALA A 127 3.00 14.62 -4.62
CA ALA A 127 2.11 15.00 -5.71
C ALA A 127 0.71 14.38 -5.55
N SER A 128 0.62 13.11 -5.15
CA SER A 128 -0.66 12.45 -4.85
C SER A 128 -1.42 13.16 -3.72
N LEU A 129 -0.72 13.58 -2.66
CA LEU A 129 -1.27 14.35 -1.54
C LEU A 129 -1.83 15.72 -1.95
N ARG A 130 -1.30 16.33 -3.01
CA ARG A 130 -1.85 17.58 -3.56
C ARG A 130 -3.10 17.36 -4.41
N ILE A 131 -3.31 16.14 -4.91
CA ILE A 131 -4.44 15.77 -5.77
C ILE A 131 -5.61 15.20 -4.94
N ALA A 132 -5.31 14.57 -3.81
CA ALA A 132 -6.28 14.05 -2.83
C ALA A 132 -6.99 15.16 -2.04
#